data_AF-A0A3C0JLY2-F1
#
_entry.id   AF-A0A3C0JLY2-F1
#
_cell.length_a   1.000
_cell.length_b   1.000
_cell.length_c   1.000
_cell.angle_alpha   90.00
_cell.angle_beta   90.00
_cell.angle_gamma   90.00
#
_symmetry.space_group_name_H-M   'P 1'
#
loop_
_entity.id
_entity.type
_entity.pdbx_description
1 polymer ?
#
loop_
_entity_poly.entity_id
_entity_poly.type
_entity_poly.pdbx_seq_one_letter_code
_entity_poly.pdbx_strand_id
1 'polypeptide(L)'
;MGGRIITTNADLLDRSFHAIMTRMVETGHAPTYQELGAVLGIGPDEALTVLHDLMASGYPAWVDEKYNIVTICPFSDQPNQYRISVDGEQKWFGQ
;
A
#
# COMPACT_ATOMS: atom_id res chain seq x y z
N MET A 1 16.18 16.78 -5.12
CA MET A 1 14.73 16.62 -4.93
C MET A 1 14.47 16.62 -3.44
N GLY A 2 13.64 17.54 -2.92
CA GLY A 2 13.33 17.58 -1.49
C GLY A 2 12.42 16.42 -1.13
N GLY A 3 12.94 15.43 -0.41
CA GLY A 3 12.11 14.36 0.16
C GLY A 3 11.08 14.96 1.12
N ARG A 4 9.85 14.47 1.05
CA ARG A 4 8.79 14.84 2.00
C ARG A 4 9.26 14.51 3.43
N ILE A 5 9.07 15.45 4.35
CA ILE A 5 9.28 15.17 5.78
C ILE A 5 8.13 14.28 6.23
N ILE A 6 8.46 13.09 6.73
CA ILE A 6 7.50 12.15 7.32
C ILE A 6 7.02 12.72 8.66
N THR A 7 5.71 12.84 8.81
CA THR A 7 5.05 13.35 10.04
C THR A 7 4.29 12.27 10.79
N THR A 8 3.94 11.19 10.10
CA THR A 8 3.30 10.00 10.65
C THR A 8 4.27 9.26 11.55
N ASN A 9 3.81 8.86 12.74
CA ASN A 9 4.64 8.09 13.66
C ASN A 9 4.90 6.67 13.13
N ALA A 10 5.99 6.04 13.60
CA ALA A 10 6.43 4.75 13.09
C ALA A 10 5.42 3.60 13.32
N ASP A 11 4.69 3.61 14.44
CA ASP A 11 3.66 2.60 14.74
C ASP A 11 2.52 2.64 13.73
N LEU A 12 2.04 3.85 13.40
CA LEU A 12 0.98 4.02 12.43
C LEU A 12 1.44 3.64 11.02
N LEU A 13 2.69 3.93 10.64
CA LEU A 13 3.26 3.48 9.36
C LEU A 13 3.34 1.95 9.27
N ASP A 14 3.82 1.28 10.33
CA ASP A 14 3.90 -0.18 10.39
C ASP A 14 2.51 -0.83 10.27
N ARG A 15 1.54 -0.35 11.06
CA ARG A 15 0.15 -0.82 10.99
C ARG A 15 -0.46 -0.61 9.61
N SER A 16 -0.13 0.51 8.95
CA SER A 16 -0.60 0.83 7.60
C SER A 16 -0.04 -0.15 6.57
N PHE A 17 1.28 -0.40 6.63
CA PHE A 17 1.93 -1.37 5.75
C PHE A 17 1.37 -2.78 5.96
N HIS A 18 1.20 -3.20 7.21
CA HIS A 18 0.59 -4.48 7.54
C HIS A 18 -0.84 -4.59 6.98
N ALA A 19 -1.67 -3.56 7.17
CA ALA A 19 -3.04 -3.55 6.64
C ALA A 19 -3.07 -3.67 5.10
N ILE A 20 -2.18 -2.97 4.39
CA ILE A 20 -2.06 -3.07 2.93
C ILE A 20 -1.66 -4.49 2.53
N MET A 21 -0.65 -5.08 3.17
CA MET A 21 -0.17 -6.43 2.84
C MET A 21 -1.23 -7.50 3.10
N THR A 22 -1.93 -7.41 4.24
CA THR A 22 -3.04 -8.32 4.57
C THR A 22 -4.13 -8.24 3.51
N ARG A 23 -4.55 -7.03 3.14
CA ARG A 23 -5.57 -6.83 2.10
C ARG A 23 -5.12 -7.33 0.72
N MET A 24 -3.85 -7.11 0.37
CA MET A 24 -3.25 -7.67 -0.85
C MET A 24 -3.41 -9.19 -0.86
N VAL A 25 -2.97 -9.90 0.18
CA VAL A 25 -3.06 -11.36 0.28
C VAL A 25 -4.51 -11.88 0.27
N GLU A 26 -5.44 -11.16 0.90
CA GLU A 26 -6.84 -11.57 0.91
C GLU A 26 -7.51 -11.42 -0.46
N THR A 27 -7.25 -10.29 -1.14
CA THR A 27 -8.13 -9.84 -2.25
C THR A 27 -7.45 -9.71 -3.61
N GLY A 28 -6.12 -9.73 -3.69
CA GLY A 28 -5.39 -9.44 -4.93
C GLY A 28 -5.10 -7.95 -5.14
N HIS A 29 -5.75 -7.06 -4.39
CA HIS A 29 -5.67 -5.61 -4.56
C HIS A 29 -5.35 -4.91 -3.24
N ALA A 30 -4.69 -3.76 -3.35
CA ALA A 30 -4.41 -2.92 -2.20
C ALA A 30 -5.69 -2.17 -1.79
N PRO A 31 -5.83 -1.77 -0.51
CA PRO A 31 -6.95 -0.92 -0.11
C PRO A 31 -6.80 0.47 -0.75
N THR A 32 -7.93 1.09 -1.06
CA THR A 32 -7.97 2.54 -1.26
C THR A 32 -7.53 3.26 0.01
N TYR A 33 -7.07 4.52 -0.08
CA TYR A 33 -6.67 5.26 1.13
C TYR A 33 -7.84 5.47 2.11
N GLN A 34 -9.08 5.52 1.62
CA GLN A 34 -10.28 5.60 2.46
C GLN A 34 -10.54 4.29 3.22
N GLU A 35 -10.42 3.14 2.54
CA GLU A 35 -10.52 1.83 3.20
C GLU A 35 -9.39 1.64 4.22
N LEU A 36 -8.16 2.08 3.88
CA LEU A 36 -7.03 2.06 4.79
C LEU A 36 -7.32 2.91 6.03
N GLY A 37 -7.87 4.12 5.85
CA GLY A 37 -8.29 4.98 6.95
C GLY A 37 -9.32 4.31 7.86
N ALA A 38 -10.33 3.67 7.28
CA ALA A 38 -11.34 2.93 8.03
C ALA A 38 -10.74 1.76 8.85
N VAL A 39 -9.79 1.01 8.29
CA VAL A 39 -9.07 -0.08 8.97
C VAL A 39 -8.20 0.45 10.12
N LEU A 40 -7.56 1.61 9.94
CA LEU A 40 -6.69 2.22 10.94
C LEU A 40 -7.43 3.01 12.01
N GLY A 41 -8.72 3.32 11.79
CA GLY A 41 -9.55 4.13 12.68
C GLY A 41 -9.30 5.63 12.57
N ILE A 42 -8.87 6.11 11.41
CA ILE A 42 -8.48 7.51 11.15
C ILE A 42 -9.32 8.15 10.04
N GLY A 43 -9.32 9.49 9.99
CA GLY A 43 -10.06 10.24 8.97
C GLY A 43 -9.43 10.19 7.57
N PRO A 44 -10.16 10.51 6.49
CA PRO A 44 -9.65 10.45 5.11
C PRO A 44 -8.40 11.32 4.86
N ASP A 45 -8.34 12.53 5.41
CA ASP A 45 -7.19 13.44 5.24
C ASP A 45 -5.94 12.92 5.95
N GLU A 46 -6.13 12.31 7.12
CA GLU A 46 -5.06 11.65 7.86
C GLU A 46 -4.59 10.39 7.12
N ALA A 47 -5.50 9.59 6.58
CA ALA A 47 -5.17 8.42 5.78
C ALA A 47 -4.38 8.77 4.51
N LEU A 48 -4.73 9.87 3.84
CA LEU A 48 -3.96 10.37 2.70
C LEU A 48 -2.56 10.84 3.12
N THR A 49 -2.45 11.47 4.29
CA THR A 49 -1.15 11.86 4.87
C THR A 49 -0.28 10.64 5.18
N VAL A 50 -0.87 9.61 5.79
CA VAL A 50 -0.22 8.33 6.08
C VAL A 50 0.25 7.65 4.79
N LEU A 51 -0.59 7.62 3.75
CA LEU A 51 -0.20 7.05 2.45
C LEU A 51 1.01 7.79 1.87
N HIS A 52 0.99 9.12 1.83
CA HIS A 52 2.13 9.91 1.34
C HIS A 52 3.41 9.69 2.16
N ASP A 53 3.28 9.60 3.49
CA ASP A 53 4.41 9.36 4.38
C ASP A 53 4.99 7.95 4.18
N LEU A 54 4.14 6.94 3.94
CA LEU A 54 4.56 5.59 3.59
C LEU A 54 5.29 5.54 2.24
N MET A 55 4.80 6.26 1.23
CA MET A 55 5.51 6.37 -0.06
C MET A 55 6.86 7.10 0.09
N ALA A 56 6.93 8.07 1.00
CA ALA A 56 8.15 8.82 1.30
C ALA A 56 9.17 8.05 2.15
N SER A 57 8.77 6.94 2.80
CA SER A 57 9.65 6.16 3.67
C SER A 57 10.66 5.29 2.92
N GLY A 58 10.64 5.32 1.59
CA GLY A 58 11.58 4.61 0.72
C GLY A 58 11.15 3.19 0.35
N TYR A 59 9.94 2.77 0.72
CA TYR A 59 9.38 1.51 0.22
C TYR A 59 9.06 1.64 -1.28
N PRO A 60 9.52 0.69 -2.11
CA PRO A 60 9.16 0.67 -3.53
C PRO A 60 7.65 0.44 -3.71
N ALA A 61 6.97 1.48 -4.14
CA ALA A 61 5.53 1.48 -4.37
C ALA A 61 5.17 2.52 -5.43
N TRP A 62 4.05 2.29 -6.12
CA TRP A 62 3.49 3.21 -7.09
C TRP A 62 2.00 3.37 -6.87
N VAL A 63 1.55 4.63 -6.96
CA VAL A 63 0.13 4.99 -6.91
C VAL A 63 -0.30 5.60 -8.24
N ASP A 64 -1.56 5.42 -8.62
CA ASP A 64 -2.15 6.09 -9.78
C ASP A 64 -2.49 7.58 -9.48
N GLU A 65 -3.04 8.27 -10.47
CA GLU A 65 -3.47 9.68 -10.35
C GLU A 65 -4.55 9.93 -9.29
N LYS A 66 -5.20 8.86 -8.79
CA LYS A 66 -6.25 8.88 -7.78
C LYS A 66 -5.75 8.36 -6.42
N TYR A 67 -4.45 8.15 -6.25
CA TYR A 67 -3.82 7.60 -5.05
C TYR A 67 -4.19 6.15 -4.74
N ASN A 68 -4.62 5.37 -5.74
CA ASN A 68 -4.75 3.92 -5.58
C ASN A 68 -3.37 3.28 -5.69
N ILE A 69 -3.02 2.39 -4.77
CA ILE A 69 -1.78 1.62 -4.82
C ILE A 69 -1.92 0.57 -5.94
N VAL A 70 -1.08 0.69 -6.96
CA VAL A 70 -1.04 -0.21 -8.13
C VAL A 70 0.04 -1.28 -7.95
N THR A 71 1.16 -0.91 -7.31
CA THR A 71 2.18 -1.86 -6.91
C THR A 71 2.84 -1.41 -5.62
N ILE A 72 3.17 -2.39 -4.77
CA ILE A 72 3.89 -2.21 -3.51
C ILE A 72 4.67 -3.50 -3.24
N CYS A 73 5.99 -3.42 -3.08
CA CYS A 73 6.82 -4.60 -2.91
C CYS A 73 6.29 -5.52 -1.79
N PRO A 74 6.15 -6.84 -2.03
CA PRO A 74 6.59 -7.58 -3.23
C PRO A 74 5.55 -7.67 -4.35
N PHE A 75 4.34 -7.12 -4.16
CA PHE A 75 3.21 -7.35 -5.04
C PHE A 75 2.96 -6.22 -6.06
N SER A 76 2.39 -6.61 -7.18
CA SER A 76 1.80 -5.78 -8.22
C SER A 76 0.46 -6.39 -8.58
N ASP A 77 -0.59 -5.57 -8.67
CA ASP A 77 -1.87 -6.02 -9.22
C ASP A 77 -1.90 -5.92 -10.75
N GLN A 78 -0.86 -5.33 -11.36
CA GLN A 78 -0.68 -5.24 -12.80
C GLN A 78 -0.04 -6.51 -13.37
N PRO A 79 -0.61 -7.11 -14.43
CA PRO A 79 -0.07 -8.29 -15.08
C PRO A 79 1.35 -8.11 -15.63
N ASN A 80 2.24 -9.03 -15.26
CA ASN A 80 3.57 -9.17 -15.84
C ASN A 80 4.07 -10.64 -15.78
N GLN A 81 5.33 -10.89 -16.14
CA GLN A 81 5.92 -12.23 -16.16
C GLN A 81 6.18 -12.84 -14.77
N TYR A 82 6.28 -12.03 -13.72
CA TYR A 82 6.63 -12.45 -12.36
C TYR A 82 5.37 -12.88 -11.60
N ARG A 83 4.75 -13.99 -11.96
CA ARG A 83 3.54 -14.47 -11.27
C ARG A 83 3.85 -14.91 -9.84
N ILE A 84 3.12 -14.37 -8.87
CA ILE A 84 3.18 -14.76 -7.46
C ILE A 84 1.88 -15.49 -7.10
N SER A 85 2.02 -16.62 -6.40
CA SER A 85 0.90 -17.35 -5.82
C SER A 85 1.03 -17.41 -4.30
N VAL A 86 -0.09 -17.26 -3.60
CA VAL A 86 -0.20 -17.41 -2.15
C VAL A 86 -1.27 -18.45 -1.89
N ASP A 87 -0.99 -19.44 -1.05
CA ASP A 87 -1.89 -20.56 -0.72
C ASP A 87 -2.49 -21.29 -1.95
N GLY A 88 -1.71 -21.37 -3.03
CA GLY A 88 -2.12 -22.02 -4.28
C GLY A 88 -2.95 -21.15 -5.23
N GLU A 89 -3.32 -19.93 -4.83
CA GLU A 89 -4.03 -18.97 -5.68
C GLU A 89 -3.06 -17.99 -6.34
N GLN A 90 -3.16 -17.83 -7.67
CA GLN A 90 -2.36 -16.86 -8.42
C GLN A 90 -3.19 -15.60 -8.70
N LYS A 91 -3.06 -14.58 -7.83
CA LYS A 91 -3.69 -13.27 -8.02
C LYS A 91 -2.69 -12.16 -8.34
N TRP A 92 -1.45 -12.31 -7.87
CA TRP A 92 -0.47 -11.23 -7.83
C TRP A 92 0.67 -11.42 -8.83
N PHE A 93 1.35 -10.32 -9.09
CA PHE A 93 2.59 -10.26 -9.83
C PHE A 93 3.69 -9.63 -8.97
N GLY A 94 4.96 -9.82 -9.33
CA GLY A 94 6.08 -9.12 -8.71
C GLY A 94 6.21 -7.69 -9.23
N GLN A 95 6.76 -6.78 -8.42
CA GLN A 95 7.15 -5.44 -8.87
C GLN A 95 8.43 -5.48 -9.71
#